data_AF-A0A963C4A5-F1
#
_entry.id   AF-A0A963C4A5-F1
#
_cell.length_a   1.000
_cell.length_b   1.000
_cell.length_c   1.000
_cell.angle_alpha   90.00
_cell.angle_beta   90.00
_cell.angle_gamma   90.00
#
_symmetry.space_group_name_H-M   'P 1'
#
loop_
_entity.id
_entity.type
_entity.pdbx_description
1 polymer ?
#
loop_
_entity_poly.entity_id
_entity_poly.type
_entity_poly.pdbx_seq_one_letter_code
_entity_poly.pdbx_strand_id
1 'polypeptide(L)'
;MHMTSYGPGDPETWGAPTGHPHDPRTPDEDGADSTSLQYLDELPVLVGYYAGDSYGLRCAAADIEITDVVINGYELEPLLFAPGVLCEWRQAIAAEINAEADAERSFDLWKDMP
;
A
#
# COMPACT_ATOMS: atom_id res chain seq x y z
N MET A 1 19.80 -3.72 41.30
CA MET A 1 20.27 -4.12 39.95
C MET A 1 19.25 -3.57 38.97
N HIS A 2 19.64 -2.57 38.17
CA HIS A 2 18.75 -1.96 37.17
C HIS A 2 18.81 -2.86 35.93
N MET A 3 17.77 -3.66 35.68
CA MET A 3 17.62 -4.37 34.41
C MET A 3 17.11 -3.33 33.42
N THR A 4 17.98 -2.83 32.57
CA THR A 4 17.55 -1.98 31.45
C THR A 4 16.84 -2.86 30.43
N SER A 5 15.53 -2.71 30.37
CA SER A 5 14.65 -3.34 29.38
C SER A 5 14.81 -2.63 28.04
N TYR A 6 15.86 -2.94 27.29
CA TYR A 6 16.02 -2.46 25.91
C TYR A 6 15.48 -3.53 24.96
N GLY A 7 14.41 -3.20 24.24
CA GLY A 7 13.77 -4.08 23.26
C GLY A 7 14.28 -3.81 21.84
N PRO A 8 14.14 -4.77 20.91
CA PRO A 8 14.35 -4.51 19.49
C PRO A 8 13.31 -3.48 19.03
N GLY A 9 13.76 -2.24 18.81
CA GLY A 9 12.92 -1.08 18.45
C GLY A 9 13.28 0.21 19.19
N ASP A 10 14.03 0.13 20.29
CA ASP A 10 14.41 1.34 21.05
C ASP A 10 15.50 2.15 20.32
N PRO A 11 15.36 3.49 20.17
CA PRO A 11 16.36 4.36 19.53
C PRO A 11 17.74 4.34 20.22
N GLU A 12 17.79 3.99 21.51
CA GLU A 12 19.03 3.86 22.27
C GLU A 12 19.78 2.56 21.98
N THR A 13 19.08 1.53 21.48
CA THR A 13 19.65 0.22 21.11
C THR A 13 20.37 0.28 19.77
N TRP A 14 19.87 1.13 18.87
CA TRP A 14 20.27 1.19 17.47
C TRP A 14 20.70 2.61 17.20
N GLY A 15 22.01 2.90 17.36
CA GLY A 15 22.58 4.20 17.03
C GLY A 15 22.22 4.67 15.62
N ALA A 16 22.55 5.93 15.28
CA ALA A 16 22.10 6.59 14.06
C ALA A 16 22.15 5.70 12.79
N PRO A 17 21.18 5.86 11.85
CA PRO A 17 21.21 5.16 10.57
C PRO A 17 22.58 5.32 9.90
N THR A 18 23.11 4.22 9.39
CA THR A 18 24.45 4.14 8.80
C THR A 18 24.48 4.55 7.34
N GLY A 19 23.33 4.83 6.74
CA GLY A 19 23.20 5.12 5.30
C GLY A 19 23.50 3.90 4.42
N HIS A 20 23.48 2.69 4.98
CA HIS A 20 23.57 1.47 4.19
C HIS A 20 22.28 1.29 3.38
N PRO A 21 22.32 0.88 2.10
CA PRO A 21 21.13 0.74 1.24
C PRO A 21 20.03 -0.20 1.76
N HIS A 22 20.38 -1.06 2.71
CA HIS A 22 19.46 -1.99 3.38
C HIS A 22 19.51 -1.81 4.89
N ASP A 23 19.71 -0.58 5.35
CA ASP A 23 19.67 -0.29 6.77
C ASP A 23 18.21 -0.29 7.24
N PRO A 24 17.77 -1.27 8.06
CA PRO A 24 16.40 -1.33 8.56
C PRO A 24 16.05 -0.18 9.53
N ARG A 25 17.01 0.71 9.83
CA ARG A 25 16.83 1.94 10.61
C ARG A 25 16.58 3.16 9.73
N THR A 26 16.82 3.07 8.43
CA THR A 26 16.35 4.09 7.49
C THR A 26 14.83 3.96 7.49
N PRO A 27 14.07 5.04 7.77
CA PRO A 27 12.64 5.02 7.50
C PRO A 27 12.47 4.53 6.07
N ASP A 28 11.64 3.51 5.85
CA ASP A 28 11.21 3.25 4.48
C ASP A 28 10.69 4.60 3.98
N GLU A 29 11.29 5.14 2.92
CA GLU A 29 10.60 6.16 2.15
C GLU A 29 9.44 5.38 1.57
N ASP A 30 8.31 5.41 2.26
CA ASP A 30 7.14 4.56 2.05
C ASP A 30 6.69 4.67 0.57
N GLY A 31 7.32 3.86 -0.28
CA GLY A 31 6.88 3.60 -1.62
C GLY A 31 5.64 2.74 -1.50
N ALA A 32 4.51 3.26 -1.97
CA ALA A 32 3.21 2.59 -2.01
C ALA A 32 2.84 1.80 -0.74
N ASP A 33 1.93 2.34 0.08
CA ASP A 33 1.34 1.60 1.21
C ASP A 33 0.68 0.28 0.77
N SER A 34 0.33 0.14 -0.52
CA SER A 34 -0.25 -1.06 -1.08
C SER A 34 0.04 -1.22 -2.57
N THR A 35 -0.07 -2.45 -3.08
CA THR A 35 0.06 -2.74 -4.52
C THR A 35 -1.16 -3.50 -5.02
N SER A 36 -1.57 -3.22 -6.24
CA SER A 36 -2.65 -3.95 -6.91
C SER A 36 -2.23 -4.37 -8.31
N LEU A 37 -2.67 -5.56 -8.74
CA LEU A 37 -2.42 -6.07 -10.08
C LEU A 37 -3.48 -5.53 -11.04
N GLN A 38 -3.03 -4.67 -11.94
CA GLN A 38 -3.84 -4.05 -12.99
C GLN A 38 -3.40 -4.52 -14.37
N TYR A 39 -4.09 -4.04 -15.40
CA TYR A 39 -3.82 -4.40 -16.78
C TYR A 39 -3.74 -3.16 -17.67
N LEU A 40 -2.79 -3.20 -18.61
CA LEU A 40 -2.74 -2.31 -19.76
C LEU A 40 -2.99 -3.18 -21.00
N ASP A 41 -4.22 -3.12 -21.51
CA ASP A 41 -4.76 -4.12 -22.44
C ASP A 41 -4.64 -5.54 -21.85
N GLU A 42 -3.77 -6.39 -22.40
CA GLU A 42 -3.51 -7.76 -21.93
C GLU A 42 -2.23 -7.86 -21.10
N LEU A 43 -1.50 -6.76 -20.91
CA LEU A 43 -0.24 -6.74 -20.18
C LEU A 43 -0.50 -6.57 -18.68
N PRO A 44 -0.07 -7.50 -17.81
CA PRO A 44 -0.15 -7.32 -16.37
C PRO A 44 0.80 -6.22 -15.90
N VAL A 45 0.31 -5.38 -15.01
CA VAL A 45 1.01 -4.22 -14.46
C VAL A 45 0.80 -4.22 -12.95
N LEU A 46 1.86 -4.12 -12.16
CA LEU A 46 1.74 -3.90 -10.72
C LEU A 46 1.66 -2.39 -10.49
N VAL A 47 0.58 -1.92 -9.86
CA VAL A 47 0.36 -0.51 -9.57
C VAL A 47 0.51 -0.31 -8.08
N GLY A 48 1.53 0.45 -7.68
CA GLY A 48 1.67 0.93 -6.31
C GLY A 48 0.75 2.12 -6.07
N TYR A 49 0.09 2.12 -4.92
CA TYR A 49 -0.85 3.17 -4.56
C TYR A 49 -0.87 3.47 -3.07
N TYR A 50 -1.28 4.69 -2.77
CA TYR A 50 -1.72 5.15 -1.46
C TYR A 50 -3.23 5.37 -1.52
N ALA A 51 -3.97 4.67 -0.66
CA ALA A 51 -5.35 5.00 -0.37
C ALA A 51 -5.34 5.91 0.86
N GLY A 52 -5.84 7.15 0.73
CA GLY A 52 -5.96 8.06 1.87
C GLY A 52 -6.75 7.47 3.04
N ASP A 53 -6.93 8.23 4.13
CA ASP A 53 -7.56 7.89 5.42
C ASP A 53 -9.02 7.33 5.39
N SER A 54 -9.43 6.66 4.33
CA SER A 54 -10.65 5.89 4.11
C SER A 54 -10.71 4.58 4.93
N TYR A 55 -9.88 4.43 5.97
CA TYR A 55 -9.84 3.21 6.79
C TYR A 55 -11.23 2.88 7.36
N GLY A 56 -11.85 1.81 6.83
CA GLY A 56 -13.15 1.29 7.27
C GLY A 56 -14.40 1.90 6.62
N LEU A 57 -14.26 2.76 5.60
CA LEU A 57 -15.36 3.33 4.82
C LEU A 57 -15.16 3.09 3.32
N ARG A 58 -16.21 3.31 2.53
CA ARG A 58 -16.12 3.14 1.09
C ARG A 58 -15.03 4.05 0.51
N CYS A 59 -14.05 3.47 -0.17
CA CYS A 59 -12.99 4.20 -0.83
C CYS A 59 -13.48 4.69 -2.19
N ALA A 60 -13.31 5.99 -2.49
CA ALA A 60 -13.58 6.53 -3.82
C ALA A 60 -12.31 6.53 -4.67
N ALA A 61 -12.45 6.42 -5.99
CA ALA A 61 -11.30 6.47 -6.91
C ALA A 61 -10.48 7.77 -6.79
N ALA A 62 -11.10 8.87 -6.34
CA ALA A 62 -10.40 10.15 -6.13
C ALA A 62 -9.46 10.13 -4.91
N ASP A 63 -9.66 9.17 -4.00
CA ASP A 63 -8.85 9.00 -2.77
C ASP A 63 -7.66 8.06 -3.00
N ILE A 64 -7.50 7.55 -4.24
CA ILE A 64 -6.38 6.71 -4.66
C ILE A 64 -5.32 7.56 -5.36
N GLU A 65 -4.17 7.67 -4.71
CA GLU A 65 -2.95 8.22 -5.30
C GLU A 65 -2.10 7.06 -5.85
N ILE A 66 -1.78 7.10 -7.14
CA ILE A 66 -0.88 6.10 -7.76
C ILE A 66 0.54 6.65 -7.61
N THR A 67 1.41 5.88 -6.96
CA THR A 67 2.78 6.28 -6.60
C THR A 67 3.79 5.77 -7.62
N ASP A 68 3.61 4.54 -8.10
CA ASP A 68 4.53 3.86 -9.01
C ASP A 68 3.81 2.79 -9.83
N VAL A 69 4.46 2.40 -10.93
CA VAL A 69 3.95 1.38 -11.85
C VAL A 69 5.09 0.46 -12.25
N VAL A 70 4.97 -0.84 -11.97
CA VAL A 70 5.97 -1.84 -12.34
C VAL A 70 5.48 -2.70 -13.51
N ILE A 71 6.25 -2.68 -14.61
CA ILE A 71 5.98 -3.47 -15.82
C ILE A 71 7.22 -4.29 -16.14
N ASN A 72 7.09 -5.63 -16.20
CA ASN A 72 8.20 -6.53 -16.49
C ASN A 72 9.45 -6.31 -15.59
N GLY A 73 9.22 -5.91 -14.32
CA GLY A 73 10.28 -5.62 -13.36
C GLY A 73 10.93 -4.23 -13.48
N TYR A 74 10.40 -3.37 -14.36
CA TYR A 74 10.82 -1.97 -14.46
C TYR A 74 9.81 -1.07 -13.78
N GLU A 75 10.29 -0.27 -12.84
CA GLU A 75 9.52 0.79 -12.19
C GLU A 75 9.43 2.02 -13.09
N LEU A 76 8.23 2.56 -13.24
CA LEU A 76 7.87 3.66 -14.11
C LEU A 76 7.06 4.69 -13.35
N GLU A 77 7.36 5.96 -13.63
CA GLU A 77 6.64 7.10 -13.09
C GLU A 77 5.19 7.12 -13.59
N PRO A 78 4.17 7.28 -12.72
CA PRO A 78 2.76 7.29 -13.11
C PRO A 78 2.41 8.36 -14.16
N LEU A 79 3.12 9.49 -14.16
CA LEU A 79 2.94 10.58 -15.13
C LEU A 79 3.25 10.19 -16.59
N LEU A 80 3.89 9.04 -16.83
CA LEU A 80 4.15 8.51 -18.17
C LEU A 80 2.89 7.93 -18.82
N PHE A 81 1.84 7.65 -18.05
CA PHE A 81 0.61 7.03 -18.52
C PHE A 81 -0.46 8.07 -18.85
N ALA A 82 -1.33 7.71 -19.80
CA ALA A 82 -2.45 8.57 -20.15
C ALA A 82 -3.39 8.76 -18.94
N PRO A 83 -3.94 9.96 -18.70
CA PRO A 83 -4.82 10.20 -17.56
C PRO A 83 -6.05 9.27 -17.50
N GLY A 84 -6.54 8.80 -18.66
CA GLY A 84 -7.62 7.83 -18.74
C GLY A 84 -7.24 6.47 -18.13
N VAL A 85 -6.04 5.97 -18.43
CA VAL A 85 -5.51 4.71 -17.87
C VAL A 85 -5.38 4.82 -16.34
N LEU A 86 -4.81 5.92 -15.86
CA LEU A 86 -4.70 6.17 -14.42
C LEU A 86 -6.08 6.29 -13.75
N CYS A 87 -7.09 6.81 -14.46
CA CYS A 87 -8.46 6.88 -13.93
C CYS A 87 -9.10 5.50 -13.81
N GLU A 88 -8.93 4.65 -14.83
CA GLU A 88 -9.42 3.27 -14.84
C GLU A 88 -8.79 2.45 -13.71
N TRP A 89 -7.46 2.53 -13.52
CA TRP A 89 -6.78 1.84 -12.43
C TRP A 89 -7.26 2.30 -11.05
N ARG A 90 -7.42 3.61 -10.83
CA ARG A 90 -7.98 4.12 -9.56
C ARG A 90 -9.38 3.57 -9.28
N GLN A 91 -10.22 3.44 -10.30
CA GLN A 91 -11.56 2.89 -10.15
C GLN A 91 -11.53 1.39 -9.81
N ALA A 92 -10.66 0.63 -10.47
CA ALA A 92 -10.48 -0.80 -10.21
C ALA A 92 -9.96 -1.04 -8.78
N ILE A 93 -8.91 -0.33 -8.38
CA ILE A 93 -8.32 -0.40 -7.03
C ILE A 93 -9.37 -0.03 -5.97
N ALA A 94 -10.11 1.06 -6.16
CA ALA A 94 -11.17 1.43 -5.23
C ALA A 94 -12.26 0.34 -5.14
N ALA A 95 -12.60 -0.32 -6.25
CA ALA A 95 -13.56 -1.43 -6.25
C ALA A 95 -13.04 -2.66 -5.50
N GLU A 96 -11.74 -2.98 -5.62
CA GLU A 96 -11.07 -4.05 -4.87
C GLU A 96 -11.14 -3.80 -3.36
N ILE A 97 -10.69 -2.63 -2.91
CA ILE A 97 -10.72 -2.22 -1.49
C ILE A 97 -12.14 -2.33 -0.93
N ASN A 98 -13.14 -1.85 -1.69
CA ASN A 98 -14.53 -1.90 -1.26
C ASN A 98 -15.06 -3.35 -1.19
N ALA A 99 -14.65 -4.23 -2.11
CA ALA A 99 -15.06 -5.63 -2.11
C ALA A 99 -14.46 -6.38 -0.90
N GLU A 100 -13.21 -6.09 -0.56
CA GLU A 100 -12.55 -6.63 0.65
C GLU A 100 -13.27 -6.15 1.92
N ALA A 101 -13.57 -4.85 2.03
CA ALA A 101 -14.31 -4.32 3.16
C ALA A 101 -15.73 -4.92 3.31
N ASP A 102 -16.43 -5.13 2.19
CA ASP A 102 -17.74 -5.81 2.20
C ASP A 102 -17.62 -7.29 2.59
N ALA A 103 -16.54 -7.98 2.20
CA ALA A 103 -16.26 -9.36 2.58
C ALA A 103 -15.95 -9.50 4.08
N GLU A 104 -15.12 -8.61 4.62
CA GLU A 104 -14.81 -8.56 6.06
C GLU A 104 -16.07 -8.33 6.90
N ARG A 105 -16.89 -7.35 6.52
CA ARG A 105 -18.17 -7.10 7.19
C ARG A 105 -19.10 -8.31 7.13
N SER A 106 -19.11 -9.03 6.01
CA SER A 106 -19.92 -10.24 5.84
C SER A 106 -19.42 -11.39 6.73
N PHE A 107 -18.11 -11.52 6.89
CA PHE A 107 -17.50 -12.50 7.78
C PHE A 107 -17.83 -12.23 9.25
N ASP A 108 -17.75 -10.98 9.69
CA ASP A 108 -18.11 -10.59 11.06
C ASP A 108 -19.58 -10.89 11.37
N LEU A 109 -20.49 -10.58 10.44
CA LEU A 109 -21.92 -10.90 10.59
C LEU A 109 -22.19 -12.40 10.70
N TRP A 110 -21.43 -13.24 9.98
CA TRP A 110 -21.56 -14.70 10.06
C TRP A 110 -21.05 -15.24 11.40
N LYS A 111 -19.95 -14.70 11.92
CA LYS A 111 -19.35 -15.10 13.20
C LYS A 111 -20.26 -14.82 14.40
N ASP A 112 -21.11 -13.80 14.29
CA ASP A 112 -22.08 -13.41 15.32
C ASP A 112 -23.43 -14.15 15.22
N MET A 113 -23.59 -15.08 14.27
CA MET A 113 -24.78 -15.94 14.22
C MET A 113 -24.71 -17.08 15.27
N PRO A 114 -25.81 -17.35 16.01
CA PRO A 114 -25.85 -18.35 17.08
C PRO A 114 -25.81 -19.81 16.61
#